data_AF-A0A4V3BFU9-F1
#
_entry.id   AF-A0A4V3BFU9-F1
#
_cell.length_a   1.000
_cell.length_b   1.000
_cell.length_c   1.000
_cell.angle_alpha   90.00
_cell.angle_beta   90.00
_cell.angle_gamma   90.00
#
_symmetry.space_group_name_H-M   'P 1'
#
loop_
_entity.id
_entity.type
_entity.pdbx_description
1 polymer ?
#
loop_
_entity_poly.entity_id
_entity_poly.type
_entity_poly.pdbx_seq_one_letter_code
_entity_poly.pdbx_strand_id
1 'polypeptide(L)'
;MKELDLYLRAKHDLSNQLQLLSIYCELEDYSKVQSVVQDWSEQLQREQLFIQLSWPQFVNTVVHHKLTTDFRFDFQVETTGNGSQDAWLSAQFTAWIEQAEGQQIIITIQEEAERYHLTFSVDDAATDYYIEK
;
A
#
# COMPACT_ATOMS: atom_id res chain seq x y z
N MET A 1 -9.03 -17.15 14.21
CA MET A 1 -9.80 -17.01 12.95
C MET A 1 -9.12 -16.05 11.98
N LYS A 2 -8.72 -14.84 12.39
CA LYS A 2 -8.13 -13.82 11.51
C LYS A 2 -6.92 -14.28 10.66
N GLU A 3 -5.93 -14.98 11.23
CA GLU A 3 -4.69 -15.33 10.49
C GLU A 3 -4.90 -16.30 9.32
N LEU A 4 -5.80 -17.28 9.47
CA LEU A 4 -6.10 -18.24 8.40
C LEU A 4 -6.82 -17.53 7.24
N ASP A 5 -7.75 -16.63 7.55
CA ASP A 5 -8.47 -15.86 6.53
C ASP A 5 -7.52 -14.93 5.76
N LEU A 6 -6.57 -14.30 6.45
CA LEU A 6 -5.50 -13.50 5.84
C LEU A 6 -4.62 -14.34 4.92
N TYR A 7 -4.20 -15.52 5.38
CA TYR A 7 -3.42 -16.45 4.56
C TYR A 7 -4.18 -16.92 3.32
N LEU A 8 -5.46 -17.25 3.47
CA LEU A 8 -6.32 -17.66 2.36
C LEU A 8 -6.51 -16.53 1.35
N ARG A 9 -6.70 -15.29 1.80
CA ARG A 9 -6.79 -14.11 0.93
C ARG A 9 -5.50 -13.89 0.14
N ALA A 10 -4.35 -13.86 0.82
CA ALA A 10 -3.06 -13.70 0.16
C ALA A 10 -2.79 -14.82 -0.87
N LYS A 11 -3.12 -16.06 -0.52
CA LYS A 11 -3.00 -17.20 -1.43
C LYS A 11 -3.94 -17.09 -2.64
N HIS A 12 -5.17 -16.63 -2.42
CA HIS A 12 -6.14 -16.41 -3.49
C HIS A 12 -5.67 -15.34 -4.47
N ASP A 13 -5.13 -14.22 -3.98
CA ASP A 13 -4.61 -13.15 -4.83
C ASP A 13 -3.41 -13.62 -5.66
N LEU A 14 -2.48 -14.37 -5.06
CA LEU A 14 -1.38 -15.02 -5.79
C LEU A 14 -1.89 -15.98 -6.87
N SER A 15 -2.87 -16.81 -6.53
CA SER A 15 -3.47 -17.75 -7.48
C SER A 15 -4.11 -17.01 -8.66
N ASN A 16 -4.79 -15.90 -8.42
CA ASN A 16 -5.43 -15.10 -9.47
C ASN A 16 -4.41 -14.49 -10.42
N GLN A 17 -3.30 -13.95 -9.90
CA GLN A 17 -2.22 -13.41 -10.74
C GLN A 17 -1.57 -14.49 -11.60
N LEU A 18 -1.33 -15.69 -11.03
CA LEU A 18 -0.79 -16.82 -11.79
C LEU A 18 -1.76 -17.33 -12.85
N GLN A 19 -3.07 -17.34 -12.58
CA GLN A 19 -4.08 -17.70 -13.57
C GLN A 19 -4.11 -16.70 -14.74
N LEU A 20 -4.04 -15.40 -14.46
CA LEU A 20 -3.95 -14.37 -15.51
C LEU A 20 -2.71 -14.57 -16.39
N LEU A 21 -1.55 -14.82 -15.78
CA LEU A 21 -0.32 -15.11 -16.52
C LEU A 21 -0.45 -16.38 -17.37
N SER A 22 -1.06 -17.45 -16.83
CA SER A 22 -1.31 -18.68 -17.59
C SER A 22 -2.18 -18.43 -18.82
N ILE A 23 -3.26 -17.66 -18.67
CA ILE A 23 -4.17 -17.31 -19.77
C ILE A 23 -3.42 -16.53 -20.86
N TYR A 24 -2.64 -15.51 -20.49
CA TYR A 24 -1.88 -14.74 -21.50
C TYR A 24 -0.80 -15.58 -22.19
N CYS A 25 -0.17 -16.52 -21.49
CA CYS A 25 0.74 -17.49 -22.09
C CYS A 25 0.02 -18.43 -23.07
N GLU A 26 -1.16 -18.93 -22.73
CA GLU A 26 -1.99 -19.78 -23.62
C GLU A 26 -2.45 -19.03 -24.88
N LEU A 27 -2.66 -17.72 -24.76
CA LEU A 27 -3.00 -16.83 -25.88
C LEU A 27 -1.78 -16.37 -26.69
N GLU A 28 -0.56 -16.78 -26.31
CA GLU A 28 0.72 -16.33 -26.89
C GLU A 28 0.90 -14.79 -26.85
N ASP A 29 0.18 -14.09 -25.98
CA ASP A 29 0.27 -12.64 -25.81
C ASP A 29 1.33 -12.29 -24.75
N TYR A 30 2.59 -12.48 -25.13
CA TYR A 30 3.73 -12.20 -24.26
C TYR A 30 3.88 -10.72 -23.90
N SER A 31 3.28 -9.81 -24.68
CA SER A 31 3.27 -8.39 -24.35
C SER A 31 2.47 -8.12 -23.09
N LYS A 32 1.32 -8.79 -22.93
CA LYS A 32 0.49 -8.72 -21.72
C LYS A 32 1.12 -9.43 -20.55
N VAL A 33 1.77 -10.58 -20.77
CA VAL A 33 2.56 -11.26 -19.73
C VAL A 33 3.60 -10.30 -19.15
N GLN A 34 4.39 -9.64 -20.01
CA GLN A 34 5.43 -8.72 -19.57
C GLN A 34 4.85 -7.52 -18.81
N SER A 35 3.71 -6.97 -19.28
CA SER A 35 3.00 -5.89 -18.58
C SER A 35 2.59 -6.31 -17.16
N VAL A 36 1.93 -7.47 -17.01
CA VAL A 36 1.46 -7.94 -15.70
C VAL A 36 2.62 -8.21 -14.75
N VAL A 37 3.72 -8.82 -15.25
CA VAL A 37 4.92 -9.06 -14.43
C VAL A 37 5.54 -7.74 -13.99
N GLN A 38 5.63 -6.75 -14.89
CA GLN A 38 6.18 -5.44 -14.57
C GLN A 38 5.31 -4.73 -13.52
N ASP A 39 4.00 -4.66 -13.73
CA ASP A 39 3.05 -4.01 -12.82
C ASP A 39 3.13 -4.62 -11.40
N TRP A 40 3.17 -5.95 -11.34
CA TRP A 40 3.24 -6.66 -10.06
C TRP A 40 4.61 -6.51 -9.38
N SER A 41 5.70 -6.51 -10.15
CA SER A 41 7.05 -6.24 -9.65
C SER A 41 7.16 -4.83 -9.05
N GLU A 42 6.61 -3.82 -9.73
CA GLU A 42 6.61 -2.45 -9.23
C GLU A 42 5.75 -2.32 -7.96
N GLN A 43 4.58 -2.95 -7.93
CA GLN A 43 3.72 -2.96 -6.75
C GLN A 43 4.44 -3.59 -5.53
N LEU A 44 5.09 -4.74 -5.71
CA LEU A 44 5.87 -5.39 -4.66
C LEU A 44 7.04 -4.53 -4.19
N GLN A 45 7.73 -3.86 -5.11
CA GLN A 45 8.82 -2.95 -4.77
C GLN A 45 8.33 -1.76 -3.93
N ARG A 46 7.19 -1.15 -4.31
CA ARG A 46 6.59 -0.04 -3.55
C ARG A 46 6.14 -0.47 -2.16
N GLU A 47 5.54 -1.65 -2.05
CA GLU A 47 5.15 -2.23 -0.76
C GLU A 47 6.37 -2.55 0.12
N GLN A 48 7.46 -3.06 -0.47
CA GLN A 48 8.71 -3.31 0.25
C GLN A 48 9.31 -2.02 0.81
N LEU A 49 9.30 -0.93 0.04
CA LEU A 49 9.77 0.38 0.50
C LEU A 49 8.91 0.90 1.67
N PHE A 50 7.58 0.75 1.57
CA PHE A 50 6.68 1.14 2.64
C PHE A 50 6.95 0.40 3.96
N ILE A 51 7.15 -0.93 3.90
CA ILE A 51 7.41 -1.75 5.10
C ILE A 51 8.75 -1.39 5.76
N GLN A 52 9.69 -0.83 5.00
CA GLN A 52 11.01 -0.42 5.48
C GLN A 52 11.06 1.00 6.06
N LEU A 53 9.94 1.72 6.11
CA LEU A 53 9.88 3.07 6.65
C LEU A 53 10.26 3.12 8.15
N SER A 54 10.88 4.22 8.55
CA SER A 54 11.32 4.46 9.92
C SER A 54 10.20 4.77 10.92
N TRP A 55 8.92 4.62 10.53
CA TRP A 55 7.72 4.81 11.35
C TRP A 55 7.03 3.46 11.65
N PRO A 56 7.61 2.60 12.51
CA PRO A 56 7.13 1.23 12.70
C PRO A 56 5.70 1.15 13.25
N GLN A 57 5.25 2.08 14.08
CA GLN A 57 3.87 2.06 14.59
C GLN A 57 2.89 2.36 13.47
N PHE A 58 3.13 3.41 12.68
CA PHE A 58 2.32 3.73 11.51
C PHE A 58 2.28 2.59 10.50
N VAL A 59 3.44 1.99 10.15
CA VAL A 59 3.51 0.84 9.23
C VAL A 59 2.65 -0.32 9.73
N ASN A 60 2.76 -0.67 11.02
CA ASN A 60 1.95 -1.75 11.61
C ASN A 60 0.45 -1.44 11.56
N THR A 61 0.06 -0.19 11.82
CA THR A 61 -1.34 0.24 11.75
C THR A 61 -1.88 0.14 10.32
N VAL A 62 -1.15 0.63 9.32
CA VAL A 62 -1.54 0.53 7.91
C VAL A 62 -1.67 -0.93 7.47
N VAL A 63 -0.68 -1.76 7.79
CA VAL A 63 -0.71 -3.20 7.47
C VAL A 63 -1.90 -3.89 8.14
N HIS A 64 -2.21 -3.54 9.40
CA HIS A 64 -3.40 -4.07 10.07
C HIS A 64 -4.67 -3.75 9.30
N HIS A 65 -4.86 -2.51 8.84
CA HIS A 65 -6.02 -2.12 8.05
C HIS A 65 -6.02 -2.76 6.66
N LYS A 66 -4.89 -2.85 5.97
CA LYS A 66 -4.75 -3.56 4.69
C LYS A 66 -5.20 -5.02 4.79
N LEU A 67 -4.89 -5.67 5.90
CA LEU A 67 -5.25 -7.06 6.14
C LEU A 67 -6.72 -7.24 6.55
N THR A 68 -7.27 -6.30 7.34
CA THR A 68 -8.59 -6.44 7.96
C THR A 68 -9.74 -5.78 7.21
N THR A 69 -9.45 -4.91 6.24
CA THR A 69 -10.45 -4.22 5.42
C THR A 69 -10.50 -4.79 4.00
N ASP A 70 -11.47 -4.36 3.20
CA ASP A 70 -11.61 -4.73 1.79
C ASP A 70 -11.01 -3.68 0.84
N PHE A 71 -10.40 -2.63 1.38
CA PHE A 71 -9.71 -1.61 0.58
C PHE A 71 -8.51 -2.21 -0.16
N ARG A 72 -8.31 -1.76 -1.40
CA ARG A 72 -7.08 -2.01 -2.15
C ARG A 72 -6.05 -0.94 -1.80
N PHE A 73 -4.95 -1.35 -1.20
CA PHE A 73 -3.84 -0.45 -0.86
C PHE A 73 -2.78 -0.42 -1.95
N ASP A 74 -2.36 0.77 -2.33
CA ASP A 74 -1.14 1.03 -3.07
C ASP A 74 -0.29 2.09 -2.34
N PHE A 75 1.01 2.07 -2.61
CA PHE A 75 1.99 2.89 -1.91
C PHE A 75 2.86 3.64 -2.91
N GLN A 76 3.20 4.89 -2.60
CA GLN A 76 4.19 5.68 -3.34
C GLN A 76 5.15 6.29 -2.32
N VAL A 77 6.35 5.74 -2.21
CA VAL A 77 7.30 6.08 -1.14
C VAL A 77 8.61 6.53 -1.75
N GLU A 78 9.02 7.77 -1.46
CA GLU A 78 10.24 8.39 -1.98
C GLU A 78 11.31 8.61 -0.91
N THR A 79 11.06 8.18 0.34
CA THR A 79 11.94 8.41 1.50
C THR A 79 11.99 7.23 2.44
N THR A 80 12.96 7.22 3.36
CA THR A 80 13.06 6.27 4.47
C THR A 80 12.36 6.77 5.74
N GLY A 81 11.98 8.06 5.79
CA GLY A 81 11.45 8.72 6.98
C GLY A 81 12.50 8.94 8.08
N ASN A 82 12.12 9.69 9.13
CA ASN A 82 12.97 9.96 10.30
C ASN A 82 12.49 9.25 11.59
N GLY A 83 11.30 8.65 11.58
CA GLY A 83 10.68 8.02 12.75
C GLY A 83 10.12 8.99 13.79
N SER A 84 10.25 10.29 13.57
CA SER A 84 9.64 11.31 14.43
C SER A 84 8.12 11.27 14.29
N GLN A 85 7.41 11.62 15.37
CA GLN A 85 5.94 11.74 15.36
C GLN A 85 5.19 10.46 14.93
N ASP A 86 5.81 9.27 15.02
CA ASP A 86 5.22 7.98 14.60
C ASP A 86 3.84 7.73 15.22
N ALA A 87 3.71 7.92 16.54
CA ALA A 87 2.44 7.76 17.24
C ALA A 87 1.36 8.75 16.76
N TRP A 88 1.75 9.98 16.45
CA TRP A 88 0.83 10.99 15.92
C TRP A 88 0.37 10.61 14.51
N LEU A 89 1.31 10.23 13.64
CA LEU A 89 1.01 9.80 12.28
C LEU A 89 0.09 8.59 12.26
N SER A 90 0.37 7.59 13.11
CA SER A 90 -0.50 6.43 13.29
C SER A 90 -1.92 6.84 13.72
N ALA A 91 -2.05 7.79 14.64
CA ALA A 91 -3.36 8.26 15.09
C ALA A 91 -4.11 9.04 13.99
N GLN A 92 -3.42 9.87 13.21
CA GLN A 92 -4.00 10.56 12.06
C GLN A 92 -4.53 9.57 11.02
N PHE A 93 -3.74 8.55 10.70
CA PHE A 93 -4.17 7.51 9.76
C PHE A 93 -5.39 6.74 10.26
N THR A 94 -5.43 6.34 11.53
CA THR A 94 -6.60 5.66 12.10
C THR A 94 -7.85 6.54 12.04
N ALA A 95 -7.75 7.81 12.44
CA ALA A 95 -8.89 8.73 12.39
C ALA A 95 -9.37 8.98 10.94
N TRP A 96 -8.43 9.03 10.00
CA TRP A 96 -8.72 9.21 8.57
C TRP A 96 -9.42 7.98 7.98
N ILE A 97 -8.88 6.77 8.18
CA ILE A 97 -9.42 5.55 7.56
C ILE A 97 -10.78 5.15 8.12
N GLU A 98 -11.11 5.51 9.37
CA GLU A 98 -12.44 5.32 9.94
C GLU A 98 -13.53 6.16 9.26
N GLN A 99 -13.13 7.24 8.58
CA GLN A 99 -14.03 8.14 7.84
C GLN A 99 -13.95 7.90 6.32
N ALA A 100 -13.02 7.07 5.86
CA ALA A 100 -12.82 6.79 4.45
C ALA A 100 -13.96 5.92 3.90
N GLU A 101 -14.58 6.37 2.81
CA GLU A 101 -15.55 5.60 2.04
C GLU A 101 -15.05 5.46 0.60
N GLY A 102 -14.88 4.22 0.13
CA GLY A 102 -14.38 3.95 -1.21
C GLY A 102 -13.86 2.54 -1.40
N GLN A 103 -13.04 2.34 -2.43
CA GLN A 103 -12.48 1.02 -2.76
C GLN A 103 -10.96 0.99 -2.77
N GLN A 104 -10.30 2.08 -3.15
CA GLN A 104 -8.85 2.13 -3.30
C GLN A 104 -8.23 3.21 -2.41
N ILE A 105 -7.23 2.81 -1.63
CA ILE A 105 -6.41 3.70 -0.82
C ILE A 105 -5.02 3.81 -1.47
N ILE A 106 -4.55 5.04 -1.69
CA ILE A 106 -3.16 5.32 -2.08
C ILE A 106 -2.52 6.17 -0.99
N ILE A 107 -1.41 5.67 -0.44
CA ILE A 107 -0.59 6.38 0.53
C ILE A 107 0.68 6.85 -0.17
N THR A 108 0.84 8.16 -0.25
CA THR A 108 2.01 8.81 -0.85
C THR A 108 2.84 9.46 0.24
N ILE A 109 4.15 9.25 0.23
CA ILE A 109 5.09 9.78 1.23
C ILE A 109 6.30 10.34 0.49
N GLN A 110 6.41 11.66 0.54
CA GLN A 110 7.44 12.43 -0.12
C GLN A 110 8.28 13.21 0.88
N GLU A 111 9.53 13.44 0.51
CA GLU A 111 10.46 14.22 1.30
C GLU A 111 10.63 15.61 0.68
N GLU A 112 10.17 16.65 1.39
CA GLU A 112 10.41 18.05 1.04
C GLU A 112 11.66 18.57 1.77
N ALA A 113 12.05 19.83 1.54
CA ALA A 113 13.27 20.40 2.13
C ALA A 113 13.32 20.31 3.67
N GLU A 114 12.22 20.67 4.34
CA GLU A 114 12.15 20.82 5.82
C GLU A 114 11.17 19.85 6.50
N ARG A 115 10.40 19.10 5.71
CA ARG A 115 9.30 18.27 6.21
C ARG A 115 9.06 17.05 5.33
N TYR A 116 8.37 16.06 5.87
CA TYR A 116 7.76 14.98 5.13
C TYR A 116 6.32 15.37 4.78
N HIS A 117 5.93 15.13 3.53
CA HIS A 117 4.58 15.32 3.04
C HIS A 117 3.96 13.94 2.85
N LEU A 118 2.86 13.69 3.55
CA LEU A 118 2.11 12.45 3.49
C LEU A 118 0.72 12.74 2.95
N THR A 119 0.34 12.07 1.87
CA THR A 119 -0.98 12.20 1.27
C THR A 119 -1.69 10.86 1.40
N PHE A 120 -2.83 10.85 2.08
CA PHE A 120 -3.72 9.71 2.13
C PHE A 120 -4.89 9.97 1.20
N SER A 121 -5.09 9.10 0.21
CA SER A 121 -6.16 9.28 -0.76
C SER A 121 -7.07 8.07 -0.83
N VAL A 122 -8.38 8.32 -1.01
CA VAL A 122 -9.40 7.31 -1.30
C VAL A 122 -10.13 7.71 -2.57
N ASP A 123 -10.10 6.85 -3.59
CA ASP A 123 -10.79 7.07 -4.87
C ASP A 123 -10.64 8.52 -5.40
N ASP A 124 -9.38 9.01 -5.45
CA ASP A 124 -8.95 10.36 -5.87
C ASP A 124 -9.23 11.53 -4.89
N ALA A 125 -9.91 11.29 -3.76
CA ALA A 125 -10.04 12.28 -2.68
C ALA A 125 -8.84 12.20 -1.73
N ALA A 126 -7.99 13.23 -1.75
CA ALA A 126 -6.74 13.28 -0.99
C ALA A 126 -6.82 14.16 0.27
N THR A 127 -6.18 13.70 1.34
CA THR A 127 -5.94 14.44 2.58
C THR A 127 -4.44 14.50 2.85
N ASP A 128 -3.94 15.72 3.04
CA ASP A 128 -2.52 15.99 3.24
C ASP A 128 -2.15 16.15 4.72
N TYR A 129 -1.01 15.58 5.09
CA TYR A 129 -0.39 15.64 6.41
C TYR A 129 1.08 16.03 6.27
N TYR A 130 1.60 16.77 7.25
CA TYR A 130 2.98 17.24 7.25
C TYR A 130 3.67 16.90 8.57
N ILE A 131 4.88 16.37 8.50
CA ILE A 131 5.72 16.02 9.65
C ILE A 131 7.06 16.75 9.51
N GLU A 132 7.52 17.42 10.57
CA GLU A 132 8.83 18.07 10.58
C GLU A 132 9.98 17.05 10.57
N LYS A 133 11.10 17.41 9.93
CA LYS A 133 12.31 16.57 9.90
C LYS A 133 13.09 16.56 11.21
#